data_AF-A0A3C1P391-F1
#
_entry.id   AF-A0A3C1P391-F1
#
_cell.length_a   1.000
_cell.length_b   1.000
_cell.length_c   1.000
_cell.angle_alpha   90.00
_cell.angle_beta   90.00
_cell.angle_gamma   90.00
#
_symmetry.space_group_name_H-M   'P 1'
#
loop_
_entity.id
_entity.type
_entity.pdbx_description
1 polymer ?
#
loop_
_entity_poly.entity_id
_entity_poly.type
_entity_poly.pdbx_seq_one_letter_code
_entity_poly.pdbx_strand_id
1 'polypeptide(L)'
;MAPSRSDVTPLSPALTRVSFAKIREPLAVPDLLALQTASFDWLLGGEEWRARVAAEIATGNTEVPQASGLTEIFEEISPIEDFAGSMSLSFRDHRFEPPKYTVDQCREKDFTYSAPLFVTAEFMNNETGEIKSQTVFMGD
;
A
#
# COMPACT_ATOMS: atom_id res chain seq x y z
N MET A 1 5.52 19.73 16.17
CA MET A 1 4.88 19.59 14.85
C MET A 1 3.38 19.69 15.08
N ALA A 2 2.73 20.78 14.64
CA ALA A 2 1.31 20.99 14.89
C ALA A 2 0.49 20.08 13.95
N PRO A 3 -0.47 19.29 14.45
CA PRO A 3 -1.32 18.50 13.57
C PRO A 3 -2.17 19.45 12.72
N SER A 4 -2.06 19.32 11.39
CA SER A 4 -2.82 20.10 10.43
C SER A 4 -4.32 19.92 10.69
N ARG A 5 -5.02 21.04 10.82
CA ARG A 5 -6.48 21.10 10.93
C ARG A 5 -7.09 20.27 9.81
N SER A 6 -7.86 19.24 10.15
CA SER A 6 -8.77 18.61 9.20
C SER A 6 -9.79 19.67 8.78
N ASP A 7 -9.74 20.07 7.51
CA ASP A 7 -10.73 20.95 6.90
C ASP A 7 -12.07 20.23 6.92
N VAL A 8 -12.90 20.56 7.92
CA VAL A 8 -14.33 20.28 7.86
C VAL A 8 -14.85 21.11 6.70
N THR A 9 -15.14 20.46 5.56
CA THR A 9 -15.81 21.10 4.43
C THR A 9 -17.03 21.84 4.96
N PRO A 10 -17.08 23.18 4.91
CA PRO A 10 -18.22 23.90 5.44
C PRO A 10 -19.44 23.49 4.61
N LEU A 11 -20.48 22.99 5.29
CA LEU A 11 -21.81 22.86 4.70
C LEU A 11 -22.19 24.22 4.12
N SER A 12 -22.81 24.21 2.93
CA SER A 12 -23.19 25.41 2.18
C SER A 12 -23.71 26.52 3.11
N PRO A 13 -23.29 27.79 2.92
CA PRO A 13 -23.55 28.90 3.85
C PRO A 13 -25.04 29.20 4.09
N ALA A 14 -25.95 28.55 3.35
CA ALA A 14 -27.39 28.67 3.49
C ALA A 14 -27.99 27.93 4.71
N LEU A 15 -27.27 27.01 5.36
CA LEU A 15 -27.81 26.21 6.48
C LEU A 15 -26.94 26.38 7.73
N THR A 16 -27.33 27.28 8.63
CA THR A 16 -26.67 27.43 9.94
C THR A 16 -27.26 26.42 10.94
N ARG A 17 -26.47 25.43 11.34
CA ARG A 17 -26.83 24.49 12.41
C ARG A 17 -26.32 25.01 13.75
N VAL A 18 -27.23 25.36 14.67
CA VAL A 18 -26.88 25.79 16.03
C VAL A 18 -26.47 24.57 16.88
N SER A 19 -25.34 24.67 17.56
CA SER A 19 -24.88 23.68 18.56
C SER A 19 -25.05 24.24 19.97
N PHE A 20 -25.60 23.44 20.88
CA PHE A 20 -25.76 23.79 22.31
C PHE A 20 -24.65 23.17 23.18
N ALA A 21 -23.57 22.69 22.58
CA ALA A 21 -22.45 22.10 23.30
C ALA A 21 -21.80 23.13 24.24
N LYS A 22 -21.80 22.83 25.54
CA LYS A 22 -21.21 23.69 26.58
C LYS A 22 -19.68 23.53 26.69
N ILE A 23 -19.18 22.35 26.31
CA ILE A 23 -17.76 22.00 26.34
C ILE A 23 -17.22 22.07 24.92
N ARG A 24 -16.01 22.63 24.76
CA ARG A 24 -15.30 22.68 23.48
C ARG A 24 -14.59 21.34 23.25
N GLU A 25 -14.77 20.76 22.09
CA GLU A 25 -14.04 19.55 21.69
C GLU A 25 -12.57 19.92 21.40
N PRO A 26 -11.59 19.38 22.16
CA PRO A 26 -10.18 19.75 21.99
C PRO A 26 -9.54 19.07 20.77
N LEU A 27 -10.13 17.97 20.31
CA LEU A 27 -9.68 17.18 19.18
C LEU A 27 -10.81 17.10 18.16
N ALA A 28 -10.46 17.28 16.90
CA ALA A 28 -11.40 17.08 15.80
C ALA A 28 -11.72 15.59 15.64
N VAL A 29 -12.87 15.31 15.01
CA VAL A 29 -13.21 13.96 14.60
C VAL A 29 -12.15 13.47 13.61
N PRO A 30 -11.54 12.30 13.85
CA PRO A 30 -10.58 11.74 12.91
C PRO A 30 -11.28 11.30 11.61
N ASP A 31 -10.50 11.07 10.57
CA ASP A 31 -11.03 10.43 9.37
C ASP A 31 -11.49 9.00 9.71
N LEU A 32 -12.79 8.74 9.50
CA LEU A 32 -13.45 7.48 9.84
C LEU A 32 -13.08 6.35 8.89
N LEU A 33 -12.55 6.68 7.71
CA LEU A 33 -12.06 5.70 6.72
C LEU A 33 -10.55 5.47 6.84
N ALA A 34 -9.86 6.24 7.68
CA ALA A 34 -8.41 6.21 7.81
C ALA A 34 -7.87 4.81 8.08
N LEU A 35 -8.55 3.98 8.87
CA LEU A 35 -8.09 2.62 9.14
C LEU A 35 -8.08 1.76 7.87
N GLN A 36 -9.11 1.89 7.04
CA GLN A 36 -9.26 1.10 5.81
C GLN A 36 -8.28 1.60 4.74
N THR A 37 -8.21 2.92 4.55
CA THR A 37 -7.32 3.52 3.54
C THR A 37 -5.85 3.36 3.93
N ALA A 38 -5.49 3.60 5.19
CA ALA A 38 -4.09 3.52 5.62
C ALA A 38 -3.56 2.08 5.69
N SER A 39 -4.39 1.10 6.07
CA SER A 39 -3.94 -0.30 6.12
C SER A 39 -3.68 -0.85 4.73
N PHE A 40 -4.55 -0.53 3.76
CA PHE A 40 -4.37 -0.94 2.37
C PHE A 40 -3.20 -0.20 1.70
N ASP A 41 -3.03 1.10 1.97
CA ASP A 41 -1.91 1.89 1.46
C ASP A 41 -0.54 1.37 1.96
N TRP A 42 -0.47 0.96 3.24
CA TRP A 42 0.70 0.25 3.78
C TRP A 42 0.97 -1.09 3.08
N LEU A 43 -0.07 -1.89 2.84
CA LEU A 43 0.07 -3.19 2.17
C LEU A 43 0.67 -3.02 0.78
N LEU A 44 0.13 -2.08 -0.02
CA LEU A 44 0.56 -1.84 -1.39
C LEU A 44 1.89 -1.06 -1.49
N GLY A 45 2.26 -0.33 -0.45
CA GLY A 45 3.44 0.55 -0.49
C GLY A 45 3.22 1.81 -1.31
N GLY A 46 2.02 2.39 -1.25
CA GLY A 46 1.66 3.59 -2.01
C GLY A 46 2.52 4.81 -1.68
N GLU A 47 2.48 5.80 -2.56
CA GLU A 47 3.32 7.01 -2.44
C GLU A 47 3.04 7.79 -1.16
N GLU A 48 1.78 7.85 -0.71
CA GLU A 48 1.38 8.55 0.50
C GLU A 48 1.96 7.89 1.76
N TRP A 49 1.83 6.56 1.88
CA TRP A 49 2.46 5.80 2.96
C TRP A 49 3.98 5.96 2.96
N ARG A 50 4.65 5.85 1.80
CA ARG A 50 6.11 6.03 1.69
C ARG A 50 6.54 7.43 2.11
N ALA A 51 5.81 8.46 1.71
CA ALA A 51 6.09 9.84 2.10
C ALA A 51 5.92 10.06 3.61
N ARG A 52 4.88 9.45 4.21
CA ARG A 52 4.68 9.47 5.67
C ARG A 52 5.82 8.79 6.41
N VAL A 53 6.21 7.59 5.99
CA VAL A 53 7.32 6.84 6.59
C VAL A 53 8.63 7.64 6.48
N ALA A 54 8.92 8.23 5.32
CA ALA A 54 10.09 9.09 5.13
C ALA A 54 10.09 10.31 6.07
N ALA A 55 8.94 10.93 6.30
CA ALA A 55 8.81 12.06 7.21
C ALA A 55 9.03 11.66 8.69
N GLU A 56 8.53 10.49 9.10
CA GLU A 56 8.71 9.96 10.46
C GLU A 56 10.16 9.54 10.74
N ILE A 57 10.84 8.95 9.76
CA ILE A 57 12.27 8.64 9.88
C ILE A 57 13.08 9.94 10.02
N ALA A 58 12.71 10.99 9.28
CA ALA A 58 13.38 12.28 9.38
C ALA A 58 13.20 12.95 10.74
N THR A 59 12.11 12.67 11.47
CA THR A 59 11.89 13.15 12.84
C THR A 59 12.57 12.26 13.90
N GLY A 60 13.24 11.18 13.49
CA GLY A 60 13.96 10.25 14.36
C GLY A 60 13.10 9.13 14.93
N ASN A 61 11.87 8.96 14.40
CA ASN A 61 10.98 7.87 14.78
C ASN A 61 11.22 6.64 13.90
N THR A 62 11.85 5.61 14.46
CA THR A 62 12.15 4.34 13.76
C THR A 62 11.11 3.25 14.05
N GLU A 63 10.07 3.52 14.82
CA GLU A 63 9.03 2.53 15.17
C GLU A 63 8.04 2.29 14.01
N VAL A 64 8.16 3.04 12.90
CA VAL A 64 7.32 2.87 11.72
C VAL A 64 7.84 1.75 10.81
N PRO A 65 6.94 0.93 10.21
CA PRO A 65 7.32 -0.07 9.21
C PRO A 65 8.06 0.59 8.03
N GLN A 66 9.25 0.09 7.73
CA GLN A 66 10.12 0.61 6.68
C GLN A 66 9.83 -0.02 5.32
N ALA A 67 9.34 -1.26 5.34
CA ALA A 67 8.92 -2.02 4.17
C ALA A 67 7.38 -2.03 4.06
N SER A 68 6.88 -2.05 2.83
CA SER A 68 5.45 -2.27 2.59
C SER A 68 5.10 -3.73 2.86
N GLY A 69 3.83 -4.01 3.16
CA GLY A 69 3.41 -5.38 3.49
C GLY A 69 3.73 -6.39 2.37
N LEU A 70 3.53 -6.02 1.10
CA LEU A 70 3.91 -6.90 -0.01
C LEU A 70 5.42 -7.10 -0.14
N THR A 71 6.21 -6.05 0.08
CA THR A 71 7.68 -6.17 0.06
C THR A 71 8.15 -7.13 1.14
N GLU A 72 7.62 -6.99 2.35
CA GLU A 72 7.93 -7.85 3.50
C GLU A 72 7.62 -9.32 3.20
N ILE A 73 6.44 -9.60 2.62
CA ILE A 73 6.06 -10.96 2.22
C ILE A 73 7.02 -11.51 1.17
N PHE A 74 7.38 -10.72 0.15
CA PHE A 74 8.31 -11.17 -0.89
C PHE A 74 9.72 -11.43 -0.37
N GLU A 75 10.19 -10.62 0.58
CA GLU A 75 11.46 -10.81 1.26
C GLU A 75 11.44 -12.04 2.17
N GLU A 76 10.31 -12.33 2.82
CA GLU A 76 10.17 -13.51 3.70
C GLU A 76 10.17 -14.83 2.92
N ILE A 77 9.48 -14.89 1.78
CA ILE A 77 9.43 -16.12 0.97
C ILE A 77 10.69 -16.36 0.15
N SER A 78 11.58 -15.35 0.04
CA SER A 78 12.77 -15.38 -0.81
C SER A 78 14.05 -15.57 0.01
N PRO A 79 15.02 -16.39 -0.44
CA PRO A 79 15.00 -17.22 -1.64
C PRO A 79 14.27 -18.55 -1.43
N ILE A 80 13.57 -19.03 -2.47
CA ILE A 80 13.06 -20.40 -2.52
C ILE A 80 14.15 -21.28 -3.11
N GLU A 81 14.68 -22.20 -2.30
CA GLU A 81 15.74 -23.13 -2.71
C GLU A 81 15.20 -24.55 -2.86
N ASP A 82 15.78 -25.31 -3.81
CA ASP A 82 15.53 -26.74 -3.93
C ASP A 82 16.27 -27.53 -2.84
N PHE A 83 15.88 -28.78 -2.61
CA PHE A 83 16.49 -29.62 -1.57
C PHE A 83 18.01 -29.82 -1.76
N ALA A 84 18.49 -29.79 -3.00
CA ALA A 84 19.91 -29.96 -3.31
C ALA A 84 20.70 -28.65 -3.23
N GLY A 85 20.05 -27.49 -3.11
CA GLY A 85 20.68 -26.17 -3.18
C GLY A 85 21.28 -25.85 -4.55
N SER A 86 20.86 -26.57 -5.60
CA SER A 86 21.31 -26.38 -6.99
C SER A 86 20.55 -25.24 -7.68
N MET A 87 19.32 -24.96 -7.25
CA MET A 87 18.44 -23.98 -7.88
C MET A 87 17.81 -23.08 -6.83
N SER A 88 17.81 -21.77 -7.09
CA SER A 88 17.14 -20.79 -6.23
C SER A 88 16.26 -19.84 -7.05
N LEU A 89 15.13 -19.45 -6.48
CA LEU A 89 14.18 -18.48 -7.05
C LEU A 89 14.04 -17.31 -6.08
N SER A 90 14.29 -16.10 -6.57
CA SER A 90 14.13 -14.86 -5.82
C SER A 90 13.07 -13.98 -6.47
N PHE A 91 12.30 -13.27 -5.65
CA PHE A 91 11.32 -12.30 -6.13
C PHE A 91 11.81 -10.89 -5.83
N ARG A 92 11.76 -10.02 -6.84
CA ARG A 92 12.13 -8.61 -6.74
C ARG A 92 11.11 -7.74 -7.47
N ASP A 93 11.09 -6.46 -7.10
CA ASP A 93 10.39 -5.39 -7.82
C ASP A 93 8.96 -5.76 -8.25
N HIS A 94 8.03 -5.68 -7.31
CA HIS A 94 6.60 -5.81 -7.58
C HIS A 94 6.02 -4.49 -8.11
N ARG A 95 5.11 -4.57 -9.07
CA ARG A 95 4.39 -3.40 -9.60
C ARG A 95 2.95 -3.77 -9.96
N PHE A 96 2.06 -2.81 -9.78
CA PHE A 96 0.69 -2.89 -10.24
C PHE A 96 0.55 -2.19 -11.58
N GLU A 97 -0.13 -2.84 -12.52
CA GLU A 97 -0.61 -2.16 -13.72
C GLU A 97 -1.96 -1.47 -13.46
N PRO A 98 -2.32 -0.46 -14.27
CA PRO A 98 -3.61 0.19 -14.14
C PRO A 98 -4.78 -0.82 -14.20
N PRO A 99 -5.85 -0.59 -13.44
CA PRO A 99 -7.02 -1.45 -13.44
C PRO A 99 -7.64 -1.53 -14.84
N LYS A 100 -8.12 -2.71 -15.22
CA LYS A 100 -8.67 -2.98 -16.55
C LYS A 100 -9.97 -2.23 -16.82
N TYR A 101 -10.75 -1.96 -15.78
CA TYR A 101 -12.06 -1.34 -15.84
C TYR A 101 -12.17 -0.24 -14.78
N THR A 102 -13.03 0.74 -15.03
CA THR A 102 -13.35 1.76 -14.03
C THR A 102 -14.35 1.23 -13.00
N VAL A 103 -14.42 1.87 -11.84
CA VAL A 103 -15.34 1.49 -10.76
C VAL A 103 -16.80 1.46 -11.23
N ASP A 104 -17.22 2.42 -12.07
CA ASP A 104 -18.59 2.48 -12.58
C ASP A 104 -18.89 1.33 -13.56
N GLN A 105 -17.93 0.98 -14.44
CA GLN A 105 -18.08 -0.16 -15.34
C GLN A 105 -18.15 -1.49 -14.58
N CYS A 106 -17.35 -1.63 -13.51
CA CYS A 106 -17.39 -2.80 -12.64
C CYS A 106 -18.76 -2.94 -11.95
N ARG A 107 -19.35 -1.83 -11.50
CA ARG A 107 -20.69 -1.81 -10.89
C ARG A 107 -21.80 -2.14 -11.89
N GLU A 108 -21.71 -1.66 -13.13
CA GLU A 108 -22.75 -1.88 -14.15
C GLU A 108 -22.73 -3.29 -14.75
N LYS A 109 -21.54 -3.89 -14.88
CA LYS A 109 -21.33 -5.17 -15.57
C LYS A 109 -21.03 -6.35 -14.64
N ASP A 110 -21.16 -6.14 -13.33
CA ASP A 110 -20.83 -7.12 -12.29
C ASP A 110 -19.39 -7.68 -12.42
N PHE A 111 -18.42 -6.81 -12.72
CA PHE A 111 -17.00 -7.16 -12.71
C PHE A 111 -16.35 -6.81 -11.37
N THR A 112 -15.27 -7.53 -11.03
CA THR A 112 -14.40 -7.16 -9.90
C THR A 112 -13.51 -5.99 -10.30
N TYR A 113 -13.38 -4.99 -9.41
CA TYR A 113 -12.41 -3.90 -9.57
C TYR A 113 -11.07 -4.34 -8.97
N SER A 114 -10.09 -4.52 -9.84
CA SER A 114 -8.82 -5.18 -9.55
C SER A 114 -7.71 -4.65 -10.46
N ALA A 115 -6.46 -4.83 -10.03
CA ALA A 115 -5.28 -4.26 -10.67
C ALA A 115 -4.23 -5.37 -10.85
N PRO A 116 -3.82 -5.70 -12.09
CA PRO A 116 -2.85 -6.75 -12.36
C PRO A 116 -1.54 -6.56 -11.61
N LEU A 117 -1.11 -7.55 -10.84
CA LEU A 117 0.16 -7.57 -10.13
C LEU A 117 1.22 -8.32 -10.95
N PHE A 118 2.35 -7.65 -11.18
CA PHE A 118 3.54 -8.22 -11.82
C PHE A 118 4.73 -8.16 -10.87
N VAL A 119 5.54 -9.22 -10.87
CA VAL A 119 6.75 -9.34 -10.06
C VAL A 119 7.90 -9.78 -10.95
N THR A 120 9.10 -9.27 -10.69
CA THR A 120 10.32 -9.71 -11.37
C THR A 120 10.89 -10.92 -10.63
N ALA A 121 10.81 -12.09 -11.25
CA ALA A 121 11.35 -13.32 -10.70
C ALA A 121 12.75 -13.58 -11.28
N GLU A 122 13.71 -13.85 -10.41
CA GLU A 122 15.09 -14.20 -10.77
C GLU A 122 15.34 -15.65 -10.38
N PHE A 123 15.56 -16.51 -11.37
CA PHE A 123 15.95 -17.90 -11.18
C PHE A 123 17.47 -18.02 -11.35
N MET A 124 18.15 -18.57 -10.34
CA MET A 124 19.59 -18.80 -10.34
C MET A 124 19.88 -20.28 -10.25
N ASN A 125 20.62 -20.79 -11.23
CA ASN A 125 21.18 -22.14 -11.21
C ASN A 125 22.62 -22.06 -10.67
N ASN A 126 22.86 -22.66 -9.51
CA ASN A 126 24.15 -22.66 -8.82
C ASN A 126 25.19 -23.56 -9.48
N GLU A 127 24.77 -24.56 -10.26
CA GLU A 127 25.69 -25.45 -11.00
C GLU A 127 26.23 -24.81 -12.28
N THR A 128 25.38 -24.09 -13.02
CA THR A 128 25.77 -23.46 -14.30
C THR A 128 26.12 -21.98 -14.15
N GLY A 129 25.71 -21.34 -13.06
CA GLY A 129 25.82 -19.88 -12.86
C GLY A 129 24.86 -19.08 -13.73
N GLU A 130 23.89 -19.72 -14.39
CA GLU A 130 22.93 -19.03 -15.25
C GLU A 130 21.85 -18.34 -14.41
N ILE A 131 21.64 -17.05 -14.66
CA ILE A 131 20.57 -16.25 -14.06
C ILE A 131 19.52 -15.93 -15.13
N LYS A 132 18.28 -16.33 -14.89
CA LYS A 132 17.13 -15.99 -15.74
C LYS A 132 16.22 -15.05 -14.98
N SER A 133 16.12 -13.82 -15.45
CA SER A 133 15.17 -12.83 -14.94
C SER A 133 13.96 -12.75 -15.87
N GLN A 134 12.75 -12.84 -15.31
CA GLN A 134 11.52 -12.72 -16.05
C GLN A 134 10.47 -11.98 -15.22
N THR A 135 9.72 -11.09 -15.86
CA THR A 135 8.49 -10.55 -15.26
C THR A 135 7.38 -11.60 -15.33
N VAL A 136 6.85 -11.97 -14.16
CA VAL A 136 5.76 -12.93 -13.99
C VAL A 136 4.50 -12.19 -13.57
N PHE A 137 3.37 -12.56 -14.18
CA PHE A 137 2.04 -12.15 -13.75
C PHE A 137 1.59 -12.98 -12.55
N MET A 138 1.25 -12.34 -11.44
CA MET A 138 0.91 -13.01 -10.18
C MET A 138 -0.60 -13.16 -9.98
N GLY A 139 -1.39 -12.16 -10.40
CA GLY A 139 -2.83 -12.12 -10.14
C GLY A 139 -3.46 -10.77 -10.49
N ASP A 140 -4.77 -10.69 -10.32
CA ASP A 140 -5.62 -9.51 -10.57
C ASP A 140 -6.18 -8.98 -9.24
#